data_AF-A0A973DN71-F1
#
_entry.id   AF-A0A973DN71-F1
#
_cell.length_a   1.000
_cell.length_b   1.000
_cell.length_c   1.000
_cell.angle_alpha   90.00
_cell.angle_beta   90.00
_cell.angle_gamma   90.00
#
_symmetry.space_group_name_H-M   'P 1'
#
loop_
_entity.id
_entity.type
_entity.pdbx_description
1 polymer ?
#
loop_
_entity_poly.entity_id
_entity_poly.type
_entity_poly.pdbx_seq_one_letter_code
_entity_poly.pdbx_strand_id
1 'polypeptide(L)'
;MITEQLCNIIDLSSQLIVSLNQVELDNSEFDPQIASLQLARDQAIKQLFQHHSQQQLQPYSALLQQVVDLDSQLQQLANDKKDMLAKSIIKQKRNTKATNAYLGK
;
A
#
# COMPACT_ATOMS: atom_id res chain seq x y z
N MET A 1 -19.55 -6.92 14.61
CA MET A 1 -20.68 -6.68 13.66
C MET A 1 -20.11 -6.39 12.27
N ILE A 2 -20.84 -6.65 11.15
CA ILE A 2 -20.33 -6.41 9.77
C ILE A 2 -19.81 -4.99 9.59
N THR A 3 -20.52 -3.99 10.12
CA THR A 3 -20.10 -2.58 10.09
C THR A 3 -18.72 -2.37 10.70
N GLU A 4 -18.44 -2.98 11.86
CA GLU A 4 -17.14 -2.85 12.54
C GLU A 4 -16.02 -3.49 11.72
N GLN A 5 -16.28 -4.63 11.07
CA GLN A 5 -15.29 -5.28 10.21
C GLN A 5 -14.97 -4.43 8.98
N LEU A 6 -15.99 -3.83 8.35
CA LEU A 6 -15.80 -2.91 7.23
C LEU A 6 -15.05 -1.64 7.66
N CYS A 7 -15.43 -1.04 8.79
CA CYS A 7 -14.72 0.12 9.35
C CYS A 7 -13.25 -0.21 9.66
N ASN A 8 -12.97 -1.41 10.19
CA ASN A 8 -11.59 -1.86 10.43
C ASN A 8 -10.80 -2.00 9.12
N ILE A 9 -11.39 -2.56 8.06
CA ILE A 9 -10.75 -2.65 6.74
C ILE A 9 -10.47 -1.26 6.18
N ILE A 10 -11.42 -0.33 6.30
CA ILE A 10 -11.27 1.06 5.86
C ILE A 10 -10.14 1.76 6.62
N ASP A 11 -10.08 1.59 7.94
CA ASP A 11 -9.04 2.17 8.78
C ASP A 11 -7.65 1.62 8.42
N LEU A 12 -7.51 0.29 8.33
CA LEU A 12 -6.26 -0.36 7.89
C LEU A 12 -5.82 0.10 6.50
N SER A 13 -6.77 0.27 5.57
CA SER A 13 -6.48 0.79 4.22
C SER A 13 -5.99 2.23 4.28
N SER A 14 -6.62 3.07 5.10
CA SER A 14 -6.27 4.48 5.27
C SER A 14 -4.90 4.64 5.90
N GLN A 15 -4.60 3.85 6.96
CA GLN A 15 -3.29 3.81 7.58
C GLN A 15 -2.21 3.37 6.58
N LEU A 16 -2.49 2.33 5.78
CA LEU A 16 -1.55 1.85 4.75
C LEU A 16 -1.26 2.93 3.70
N ILE A 17 -2.27 3.68 3.26
CA ILE A 17 -2.09 4.83 2.34
C ILE A 17 -1.19 5.89 2.98
N VAL A 18 -1.42 6.24 4.25
CA VAL A 18 -0.60 7.23 4.95
C VAL A 18 0.85 6.76 5.05
N SER A 19 1.08 5.52 5.50
CA SER A 19 2.43 4.93 5.60
C SER A 19 3.13 4.88 4.25
N LEU A 20 2.44 4.44 3.18
CA LEU A 20 3.02 4.41 1.84
C LEU A 20 3.39 5.81 1.32
N ASN A 21 2.57 6.83 1.60
CA ASN A 21 2.88 8.20 1.23
C ASN A 21 4.15 8.72 1.92
N GLN A 22 4.34 8.36 3.19
CA GLN A 22 5.48 8.74 4.01
C GLN A 22 6.78 8.00 3.63
N VAL A 23 6.72 6.94 2.83
CA VAL A 23 7.94 6.28 2.32
C VAL A 23 8.74 7.25 1.46
N GLU A 24 9.90 7.65 1.98
CA GLU A 24 10.94 8.36 1.26
C GLU A 24 11.86 7.37 0.56
N LEU A 25 12.03 7.53 -0.75
CA LEU A 25 12.75 6.57 -1.60
C LEU A 25 14.28 6.67 -1.49
N ASP A 26 14.78 7.67 -0.78
CA ASP A 26 16.20 7.88 -0.51
C ASP A 26 16.66 7.13 0.76
N ASN A 27 15.72 6.69 1.60
CA ASN A 27 15.98 5.82 2.74
C ASN A 27 15.71 4.36 2.32
N SER A 28 16.76 3.54 2.34
CA SER A 28 16.72 2.13 1.92
C SER A 28 16.02 1.19 2.89
N GLU A 29 15.40 1.71 3.94
CA GLU A 29 14.71 0.89 4.94
C GLU A 29 13.22 0.80 4.61
N PHE A 30 12.79 -0.42 4.27
CA PHE A 30 11.38 -0.73 4.12
C PHE A 30 10.72 -0.68 5.49
N ASP A 31 9.73 0.19 5.65
CA ASP A 31 9.00 0.32 6.91
C ASP A 31 8.25 -1.00 7.22
N PRO A 32 8.61 -1.75 8.28
CA PRO A 32 7.94 -2.99 8.63
C PRO A 32 6.46 -2.79 8.95
N GLN A 33 6.04 -1.56 9.28
CA GLN A 33 4.63 -1.21 9.49
C GLN A 33 3.79 -1.39 8.22
N ILE A 34 4.36 -1.17 7.03
CA ILE A 34 3.63 -1.34 5.76
C ILE A 34 3.27 -2.81 5.55
N ALA A 35 4.23 -3.71 5.79
CA ALA A 35 4.00 -5.15 5.67
C ALA A 35 2.98 -5.65 6.70
N SER A 36 3.04 -5.16 7.95
CA SER A 36 2.10 -5.56 8.98
C SER A 36 0.68 -5.06 8.70
N LEU A 37 0.52 -3.80 8.26
CA LEU A 37 -0.75 -3.22 7.85
C LEU A 37 -1.37 -3.96 6.65
N GLN A 38 -0.56 -4.29 5.64
CA GLN A 38 -1.02 -5.06 4.48
C GLN A 38 -1.53 -6.44 4.92
N LEU A 39 -0.77 -7.17 5.74
CA LEU A 39 -1.16 -8.49 6.21
C LEU A 39 -2.46 -8.43 7.05
N ALA A 40 -2.57 -7.45 7.96
CA ALA A 40 -3.76 -7.26 8.78
C ALA A 40 -4.99 -6.95 7.91
N ARG A 41 -4.83 -6.09 6.90
CA ARG A 41 -5.89 -5.75 5.94
C ARG A 41 -6.35 -6.99 5.16
N ASP A 42 -5.41 -7.76 4.62
CA ASP A 42 -5.71 -8.97 3.84
C ASP A 42 -6.45 -10.02 4.67
N GLN A 43 -6.05 -10.18 5.94
CA GLN A 43 -6.73 -11.06 6.88
C GLN A 43 -8.14 -10.56 7.19
N ALA A 44 -8.32 -9.27 7.45
CA ALA A 44 -9.64 -8.69 7.72
C ALA A 44 -10.61 -8.85 6.54
N ILE A 45 -10.15 -8.60 5.31
CA ILE A 45 -10.94 -8.81 4.08
C ILE A 45 -11.30 -10.29 3.91
N LYS A 46 -10.33 -11.20 4.08
CA LYS A 46 -10.60 -12.64 3.99
C LYS A 46 -11.64 -13.08 5.02
N GLN A 47 -11.50 -12.63 6.26
CA GLN A 47 -12.46 -12.94 7.32
C GLN A 47 -13.87 -12.43 6.99
N LEU A 48 -14.01 -11.20 6.48
CA LEU A 48 -15.30 -10.65 6.09
C LEU A 48 -16.04 -11.59 5.11
N PHE A 49 -15.38 -11.99 4.02
CA PHE A 49 -15.99 -12.83 2.98
C PHE A 49 -16.09 -14.31 3.35
N GLN A 50 -15.32 -14.79 4.34
CA GLN A 50 -15.47 -16.16 4.87
C GLN A 50 -16.69 -16.31 5.78
N HIS A 51 -17.07 -15.25 6.51
CA HIS A 51 -18.11 -15.31 7.54
C HIS A 51 -19.44 -14.69 7.11
N HIS A 52 -19.46 -13.95 5.99
CA HIS A 52 -20.65 -13.26 5.51
C HIS A 52 -20.96 -13.55 4.05
N SER A 53 -22.21 -13.91 3.77
CA SER A 53 -22.69 -14.10 2.40
C SER A 53 -22.90 -12.76 1.70
N GLN A 54 -23.01 -12.80 0.37
CA GLN A 54 -23.32 -11.62 -0.43
C GLN A 54 -24.64 -10.94 0.00
N GLN A 55 -25.68 -11.69 0.37
CA GLN A 55 -26.94 -11.08 0.83
C GLN A 55 -26.77 -10.34 2.16
N GLN A 56 -25.91 -10.85 3.07
CA GLN A 56 -25.62 -10.18 4.33
C GLN A 56 -24.81 -8.90 4.13
N LEU A 57 -23.97 -8.86 3.09
CA LEU A 57 -23.13 -7.71 2.76
C LEU A 57 -23.87 -6.65 1.94
N GLN A 58 -24.92 -7.01 1.19
CA GLN A 58 -25.69 -6.11 0.33
C GLN A 58 -26.13 -4.78 1.00
N PRO A 59 -26.62 -4.77 2.27
CA PRO A 59 -27.04 -3.53 2.94
C PRO A 59 -25.88 -2.54 3.18
N TYR A 60 -24.64 -3.00 3.11
CA TYR A 60 -23.43 -2.22 3.40
C TYR A 60 -22.72 -1.72 2.14
N SER A 61 -23.46 -1.62 1.03
CA SER A 61 -22.94 -1.20 -0.29
C SER A 61 -22.11 0.09 -0.26
N ALA A 62 -22.49 1.09 0.53
CA ALA A 62 -21.73 2.33 0.67
C ALA A 62 -20.33 2.10 1.28
N LEU A 63 -20.25 1.30 2.35
CA LEU A 63 -18.97 0.96 2.99
C LEU A 63 -18.12 0.07 2.09
N LEU A 64 -18.75 -0.88 1.38
CA LEU A 64 -18.06 -1.72 0.40
C LEU A 64 -17.49 -0.89 -0.75
N GLN A 65 -18.23 0.10 -1.23
CA GLN A 65 -17.74 1.02 -2.25
C GLN A 65 -16.54 1.82 -1.74
N GLN A 66 -16.58 2.30 -0.49
CA GLN A 66 -15.43 2.98 0.11
C GLN A 66 -14.19 2.07 0.19
N VAL A 67 -14.36 0.78 0.50
CA VAL A 67 -13.25 -0.19 0.47
C VAL A 67 -12.66 -0.30 -0.95
N VAL A 68 -13.51 -0.38 -1.98
CA VAL A 68 -13.09 -0.44 -3.40
C VAL A 68 -12.34 0.83 -3.83
N ASP A 69 -12.81 2.00 -3.40
CA ASP A 69 -12.17 3.28 -3.72
C ASP A 69 -10.76 3.37 -3.10
N LEU A 70 -10.63 2.92 -1.83
CA LEU A 70 -9.34 2.85 -1.13
C LEU A 70 -8.40 1.81 -1.75
N ASP A 71 -8.92 0.67 -2.20
CA ASP A 71 -8.16 -0.34 -2.96
C ASP A 71 -7.57 0.25 -4.25
N SER A 72 -8.39 1.00 -4.99
CA SER A 72 -7.96 1.66 -6.22
C SER A 72 -6.87 2.70 -5.95
N GLN A 73 -7.01 3.47 -4.86
CA GLN A 73 -5.99 4.43 -4.42
C GLN A 73 -4.68 3.73 -4.02
N LEU A 74 -4.75 2.62 -3.29
CA LEU A 74 -3.57 1.83 -2.91
C LEU A 74 -2.84 1.28 -4.14
N GLN A 75 -3.58 0.75 -5.12
CA GLN A 75 -2.99 0.27 -6.38
C GLN A 75 -2.27 1.38 -7.14
N GLN A 76 -2.90 2.55 -7.25
CA GLN A 76 -2.29 3.71 -7.90
C GLN A 76 -1.02 4.14 -7.17
N LEU A 77 -1.09 4.28 -5.83
CA LEU A 77 0.05 4.69 -5.02
C LEU A 77 1.22 3.69 -5.10
N ALA A 78 0.93 2.39 -5.09
CA ALA A 78 1.95 1.36 -5.25
C ALA A 78 2.65 1.45 -6.61
N ASN A 79 1.90 1.69 -7.68
CA ASN A 79 2.46 1.90 -9.02
C ASN A 79 3.33 3.16 -9.07
N ASP A 80 2.86 4.27 -8.51
CA ASP A 80 3.61 5.52 -8.48
C ASP A 80 4.93 5.36 -7.69
N LYS A 81 4.88 4.72 -6.53
CA LYS A 81 6.08 4.46 -5.70
C LYS A 81 7.07 3.53 -6.42
N LYS A 82 6.58 2.50 -7.12
CA LYS A 82 7.41 1.61 -7.94
C LYS A 82 8.12 2.38 -9.07
N ASP A 83 7.41 3.26 -9.76
CA ASP A 83 7.98 4.07 -10.84
C ASP A 83 9.02 5.07 -10.32
N MET A 84 8.76 5.70 -9.18
CA MET A 84 9.71 6.60 -8.55
C MET A 84 10.98 5.85 -8.07
N LEU A 85 10.82 4.66 -7.47
CA LEU A 85 11.95 3.80 -7.08
C LEU A 85 12.78 3.38 -8.29
N ALA A 86 12.14 3.00 -9.40
CA ALA A 86 12.85 2.68 -10.62
C ALA A 86 13.69 3.87 -11.13
N LYS A 87 13.14 5.09 -11.08
CA LYS A 87 13.85 6.32 -11.44
C LYS A 87 15.02 6.61 -10.50
N SER A 88 14.86 6.44 -9.18
CA SER A 88 15.93 6.69 -8.21
C SER A 88 17.08 5.69 -8.39
N ILE A 89 16.80 4.41 -8.62
CA ILE A 89 17.80 3.38 -8.92
C ILE A 89 18.58 3.72 -10.20
N ILE A 90 17.89 4.15 -11.26
CA ILE A 90 18.55 4.55 -12.52
C ILE A 90 19.47 5.76 -12.28
N LYS A 91 19.00 6.78 -11.54
CA LYS A 91 19.80 7.96 -11.19
C LYS A 91 21.03 7.59 -10.37
N GLN A 92 20.88 6.74 -9.34
CA GLN A 92 21.97 6.26 -8.51
C GLN A 92 23.02 5.51 -9.35
N LYS A 93 22.60 4.58 -10.22
CA LYS A 93 23.49 3.86 -11.13
C LYS A 93 24.28 4.79 -12.05
N ARG A 94 23.63 5.83 -12.60
CA ARG A 94 24.30 6.85 -13.43
C ARG A 94 25.32 7.65 -12.63
N ASN A 95 24.96 8.07 -11.42
CA ASN A 95 25.86 8.78 -10.53
C ASN A 95 27.08 7.92 -10.18
N THR A 96 26.91 6.66 -9.75
CA THR A 96 28.03 5.75 -9.45
C THR A 96 28.98 5.58 -10.64
N LYS A 97 28.46 5.47 -11.87
CA LYS A 97 29.30 5.41 -13.08
C LYS A 97 30.10 6.69 -13.28
N ALA A 98 29.48 7.86 -13.10
CA ALA A 98 30.18 9.14 -13.19
C ALA A 98 31.25 9.26 -12.09
N THR A 99 30.94 8.93 -10.84
CA THR A 99 31.91 8.99 -9.73
C THR A 99 33.11 8.07 -9.98
N ASN A 100 32.87 6.85 -10.48
CA ASN A 100 33.96 5.92 -10.82
C ASN A 100 34.83 6.45 -11.97
N ALA A 101 34.22 7.09 -12.99
CA ALA A 101 34.96 7.70 -14.09
C ALA A 101 35.84 8.89 -13.64
N TYR A 102 35.37 9.69 -12.67
CA TYR A 102 36.15 10.81 -12.12
C TYR A 102 37.24 10.38 -11.12
N LEU A 103 37.00 9.31 -10.34
CA LEU A 103 37.94 8.80 -9.34
C LEU A 103 38.99 7.84 -9.89
N GLY A 104 38.98 7.55 -11.20
CA GLY A 104 40.03 6.79 -11.87
C GLY A 104 40.25 5.37 -11.34
N LYS A 105 39.17 4.69 -10.93
CA LYS A 105 39.19 3.24 -10.66
C LYS A 105 38.65 2.47 -11.85
#